data_AF-A0A937ZNT3-F1
#
_entry.id   AF-A0A937ZNT3-F1
#
_cell.length_a   1.000
_cell.length_b   1.000
_cell.length_c   1.000
_cell.angle_alpha   90.00
_cell.angle_beta   90.00
_cell.angle_gamma   90.00
#
_symmetry.space_group_name_H-M   'P 1'
#
loop_
_entity.id
_entity.type
_entity.pdbx_description
1 polymer ?
#
loop_
_entity_poly.entity_id
_entity_poly.type
_entity_poly.pdbx_seq_one_letter_code
_entity_poly.pdbx_strand_id
1 'polypeptide(L)'
;MARHGDRRSPRRAAQPRHRTAGACPRRHALPRPPGRPRRRGGPRPRHRPDPREDAAEALGSTYRDGPVGRHGLFAALSFNGNKVITTGGGGAVLTGNTALARRVRHFASTARIPAGFELAHDEIAWKNRLTGLNAALGTAQLARLPDLLAAKRRLGAAYAAAFATCYAGHHVAGPEWGEGNRWLEAFVLAPRFAGARDGLLAAFAAMGWECRPLWTPLQRLPMYREAPLMPAPVAEDL
;
A
#
# COMPACT_ATOMS: atom_id res chain seq x y z
N MET A 1 51.49 -14.99 -36.48
CA MET A 1 52.28 -13.79 -36.86
C MET A 1 51.46 -13.03 -37.91
N ALA A 2 51.32 -11.70 -37.79
CA ALA A 2 50.37 -10.78 -38.50
C ALA A 2 48.92 -10.84 -37.98
N ARG A 3 48.13 -9.75 -37.83
CA ARG A 3 48.25 -8.28 -37.96
C ARG A 3 47.01 -7.70 -37.22
N HIS A 4 47.17 -6.64 -36.42
CA HIS A 4 46.56 -5.30 -36.62
C HIS A 4 45.03 -5.22 -36.84
N GLY A 5 44.37 -4.34 -36.09
CA GLY A 5 43.21 -3.61 -36.62
C GLY A 5 42.10 -3.25 -35.64
N ASP A 6 42.28 -2.15 -34.92
CA ASP A 6 41.23 -1.35 -34.27
C ASP A 6 40.07 -1.04 -35.24
N ARG A 7 38.82 -1.30 -34.82
CA ARG A 7 37.62 -0.57 -35.30
C ARG A 7 36.54 -0.51 -34.21
N ARG A 8 36.51 0.63 -33.52
CA ARG A 8 35.31 1.17 -32.87
C ARG A 8 34.10 1.06 -33.82
N SER A 9 32.98 0.57 -33.29
CA SER A 9 31.67 0.61 -33.96
C SER A 9 30.64 1.26 -33.03
N PRO A 10 29.68 2.05 -33.55
CA PRO A 10 29.01 3.10 -32.81
C PRO A 10 27.88 2.58 -31.92
N ARG A 11 27.64 3.31 -30.83
CA ARG A 11 26.46 3.22 -29.98
C ARG A 11 25.19 3.15 -30.83
N ARG A 12 24.54 1.98 -30.85
CA ARG A 12 23.16 1.89 -31.32
C ARG A 12 22.27 2.66 -30.35
N ALA A 13 21.61 3.68 -30.88
CA ALA A 13 20.56 4.43 -30.22
C ALA A 13 19.50 3.48 -29.67
N ALA A 14 19.30 3.51 -28.35
CA ALA A 14 18.17 2.86 -27.71
C ALA A 14 16.89 3.64 -28.07
N GLN A 15 15.99 2.98 -28.78
CA GLN A 15 14.62 3.46 -28.99
C GLN A 15 13.89 3.61 -27.63
N PRO A 16 13.00 4.61 -27.48
CA PRO A 16 12.31 4.86 -26.22
C PRO A 16 11.22 3.81 -26.03
N ARG A 17 11.47 2.81 -25.17
CA ARG A 17 10.42 1.90 -24.74
C ARG A 17 9.57 2.56 -23.66
N HIS A 18 8.33 2.82 -24.05
CA HIS A 18 7.20 3.08 -23.18
C HIS A 18 7.18 2.14 -21.95
N ARG A 19 6.90 2.68 -20.77
CA ARG A 19 5.62 2.57 -20.05
C ARG A 19 5.84 2.99 -18.60
N THR A 20 5.20 4.09 -18.26
CA THR A 20 5.04 4.61 -16.91
C THR A 20 4.51 3.52 -15.98
N ALA A 21 5.34 3.03 -15.07
CA ALA A 21 4.91 2.33 -13.88
C ALA A 21 4.90 3.35 -12.73
N GLY A 22 3.76 4.00 -12.54
CA GLY A 22 3.52 4.90 -11.42
C GLY A 22 2.28 4.41 -10.67
N ALA A 23 2.50 3.68 -9.58
CA ALA A 23 1.48 3.47 -8.58
C ALA A 23 1.44 4.73 -7.69
N CYS A 24 0.65 5.71 -8.12
CA CYS A 24 0.18 6.77 -7.24
C CYS A 24 -1.26 6.39 -6.88
N PRO A 25 -1.58 6.00 -5.63
CA PRO A 25 -2.96 5.98 -5.20
C PRO A 25 -3.45 7.41 -5.32
N ARG A 26 -4.31 7.67 -6.30
CA ARG A 26 -5.09 8.91 -6.28
C ARG A 26 -5.96 8.85 -5.03
N ARG A 27 -5.55 9.60 -4.00
CA ARG A 27 -6.52 10.33 -3.18
C ARG A 27 -7.29 11.20 -4.17
N HIS A 28 -8.50 10.78 -4.52
CA HIS A 28 -9.40 11.61 -5.30
C HIS A 28 -9.66 12.91 -4.52
N ALA A 29 -9.28 14.02 -5.14
CA ALA A 29 -9.53 15.42 -4.79
C ALA A 29 -10.36 15.67 -3.52
N LEU A 30 -9.76 16.36 -2.55
CA LEU A 30 -10.47 17.21 -1.59
C LEU A 30 -11.54 18.03 -2.34
N PRO A 31 -12.76 18.24 -1.79
CA PRO A 31 -13.67 19.22 -2.35
C PRO A 31 -12.94 20.57 -2.43
N ARG A 32 -13.07 21.23 -3.59
CA ARG A 32 -12.43 22.53 -3.82
C ARG A 32 -13.03 23.55 -2.84
N PRO A 33 -12.24 24.45 -2.25
CA PRO A 33 -12.79 25.63 -1.60
C PRO A 33 -13.63 26.41 -2.65
N PRO A 34 -14.81 26.92 -2.28
CA PRO A 34 -15.65 27.68 -3.19
C PRO A 34 -14.88 28.92 -3.68
N GLY A 35 -14.89 29.18 -5.01
CA GLY A 35 -14.41 30.44 -5.59
C GLY A 35 -13.31 30.39 -6.66
N ARG A 36 -12.73 29.24 -7.03
CA ARG A 36 -11.74 29.19 -8.14
C ARG A 36 -12.37 28.92 -9.52
N PRO A 37 -12.22 29.80 -10.52
CA PRO A 37 -12.76 29.58 -11.87
C PRO A 37 -12.09 28.37 -12.55
N ARG A 38 -12.89 27.65 -13.35
CA ARG A 38 -12.45 26.48 -14.11
C ARG A 38 -11.39 26.89 -15.14
N ARG A 39 -10.11 26.51 -14.96
CA ARG A 39 -9.17 26.44 -16.09
C ARG A 39 -9.67 25.38 -17.07
N ARG A 40 -10.35 25.81 -18.14
CA ARG A 40 -10.61 24.99 -19.33
C ARG A 40 -9.31 24.94 -20.13
N GLY A 41 -8.90 23.74 -20.59
CA GLY A 41 -7.93 23.61 -21.69
C GLY A 41 -6.50 23.15 -21.37
N GLY A 42 -6.30 22.12 -20.54
CA GLY A 42 -5.02 21.39 -20.48
C GLY A 42 -5.11 20.01 -21.17
N PRO A 43 -4.09 19.53 -21.89
CA PRO A 43 -4.13 18.22 -22.54
C PRO A 43 -4.35 17.13 -21.49
N ARG A 44 -5.43 16.36 -21.64
CA ARG A 44 -5.65 15.16 -20.83
C ARG A 44 -4.59 14.12 -21.23
N PRO A 45 -3.88 13.49 -20.28
CA PRO A 45 -2.92 12.44 -20.62
C PRO A 45 -3.64 11.33 -21.41
N ARG A 46 -3.05 10.93 -22.55
CA ARG A 46 -3.66 10.06 -23.57
C ARG A 46 -3.97 8.63 -23.09
N HIS A 47 -3.46 8.23 -21.93
CA HIS A 47 -3.90 7.02 -21.23
C HIS A 47 -3.85 7.28 -19.72
N ARG A 48 -4.97 7.11 -19.02
CA ARG A 48 -4.96 6.90 -17.58
C ARG A 48 -4.86 5.39 -17.35
N PRO A 49 -3.80 4.88 -16.70
CA PRO A 49 -3.79 3.49 -16.28
C PRO A 49 -4.95 3.25 -15.30
N ASP A 50 -5.52 2.05 -15.36
CA ASP A 50 -6.57 1.66 -14.42
C ASP A 50 -6.06 1.76 -12.98
N PRO A 51 -6.86 2.30 -12.05
CA PRO A 51 -6.46 2.42 -10.65
C PRO A 51 -6.18 1.03 -10.05
N ARG A 52 -5.12 0.93 -9.25
CA ARG A 52 -4.72 -0.26 -8.50
C ARG A 52 -4.68 0.14 -7.04
N GLU A 53 -5.23 -0.71 -6.19
CA GLU A 53 -5.30 -0.43 -4.75
C GLU A 53 -4.24 -1.23 -4.00
N ASP A 54 -3.43 -0.55 -3.20
CA ASP A 54 -2.71 -1.20 -2.12
C ASP A 54 -3.58 -1.13 -0.86
N ALA A 55 -4.15 -2.28 -0.50
CA ALA A 55 -5.03 -2.43 0.64
C ALA A 55 -4.38 -3.30 1.74
N ALA A 56 -3.05 -3.41 1.74
CA ALA A 56 -2.29 -4.22 2.70
C ALA A 56 -2.58 -3.87 4.16
N GLU A 57 -3.04 -2.65 4.44
CA GLU A 57 -3.34 -2.13 5.78
C GLU A 57 -4.83 -1.86 5.98
N ALA A 58 -5.67 -2.12 4.98
CA ALA A 58 -7.02 -1.57 4.91
C ALA A 58 -8.14 -2.62 4.87
N LEU A 59 -7.85 -3.91 5.05
CA LEU A 59 -8.89 -4.94 5.12
C LEU A 59 -9.96 -4.59 6.15
N GLY A 60 -11.23 -4.57 5.73
CA GLY A 60 -12.36 -4.19 6.57
C GLY A 60 -12.65 -2.68 6.64
N SER A 61 -11.82 -1.86 5.99
CA SER A 61 -12.06 -0.41 5.87
C SER A 61 -13.06 -0.10 4.77
N THR A 62 -13.71 1.06 4.85
CA THR A 62 -14.64 1.57 3.84
C THR A 62 -14.13 2.86 3.20
N TYR A 63 -14.50 3.05 1.94
CA TYR A 63 -14.29 4.27 1.18
C TYR A 63 -15.57 4.60 0.42
N ARG A 64 -16.18 5.73 0.76
CA ARG A 64 -17.43 6.24 0.18
C ARG A 64 -18.54 5.18 0.20
N ASP A 65 -18.87 4.65 -0.96
CA ASP A 65 -19.98 3.75 -1.24
C ASP A 65 -19.61 2.26 -1.13
N GLY A 66 -18.39 1.92 -0.71
CA GLY A 66 -17.98 0.52 -0.64
C GLY A 66 -16.77 0.23 0.24
N PRO A 67 -16.40 -1.06 0.37
CA PRO A 67 -15.18 -1.47 1.03
C PRO A 67 -13.95 -1.09 0.20
N VAL A 68 -12.84 -0.79 0.89
CA VAL A 68 -11.54 -0.64 0.25
C VAL A 68 -11.18 -1.94 -0.47
N GLY A 69 -10.62 -1.81 -1.69
CA GLY A 69 -10.26 -2.93 -2.55
C GLY A 69 -11.27 -3.24 -3.66
N ARG A 70 -12.35 -2.46 -3.76
CA ARG A 70 -13.39 -2.58 -4.81
C ARG A 70 -13.28 -1.53 -5.92
N HIS A 71 -12.51 -0.46 -5.72
CA HIS A 71 -12.55 0.74 -6.56
C HIS A 71 -11.53 0.72 -7.71
N GLY A 72 -10.56 -0.20 -7.66
CA GLY A 72 -9.54 -0.42 -8.69
C GLY A 72 -9.82 -1.61 -9.61
N LEU A 73 -8.94 -1.79 -10.60
CA LEU A 73 -8.87 -3.02 -11.41
C LEU A 73 -8.58 -4.24 -10.54
N PHE A 74 -7.72 -4.06 -9.54
CA PHE A 74 -7.48 -5.03 -8.47
C PHE A 74 -6.93 -4.33 -7.23
N ALA A 75 -6.98 -5.05 -6.12
CA ALA A 75 -6.39 -4.65 -4.85
C ALA A 75 -5.46 -5.73 -4.31
N ALA A 76 -4.35 -5.33 -3.69
CA ALA A 76 -3.47 -6.24 -2.97
C ALA A 76 -3.74 -6.17 -1.47
N LEU A 77 -3.84 -7.33 -0.82
CA LEU A 77 -3.96 -7.48 0.63
C LEU A 77 -2.71 -8.14 1.20
N SER A 78 -2.42 -7.85 2.46
CA SER A 78 -1.37 -8.49 3.24
C SER A 78 -1.98 -9.19 4.44
N PHE A 79 -1.47 -10.38 4.74
CA PHE A 79 -1.80 -11.16 5.93
C PHE A 79 -0.55 -11.44 6.77
N ASN A 80 0.39 -10.48 6.82
CA ASN A 80 1.57 -10.55 7.66
C ASN A 80 1.19 -10.63 9.16
N GLY A 81 2.11 -11.11 10.00
CA GLY A 81 1.93 -11.30 11.45
C GLY A 81 1.29 -10.14 12.19
N ASN A 82 1.59 -8.90 11.78
CA ASN A 82 1.10 -7.71 12.45
C ASN A 82 -0.27 -7.21 11.96
N LYS A 83 -0.83 -7.73 10.86
CA LYS A 83 -2.09 -7.25 10.25
C LYS A 83 -3.33 -7.61 11.08
N VAL A 84 -4.44 -6.88 10.87
CA VAL A 84 -5.73 -7.13 11.57
C VAL A 84 -6.17 -8.58 11.44
N ILE A 85 -5.97 -9.15 10.24
CA ILE A 85 -6.06 -10.56 9.95
C ILE A 85 -4.68 -11.02 9.51
N THR A 86 -4.20 -12.11 10.08
CA THR A 86 -2.90 -12.69 9.80
C THR A 86 -3.03 -14.15 9.42
N THR A 87 -2.16 -14.57 8.52
CA THR A 87 -1.91 -15.98 8.24
C THR A 87 -0.50 -16.37 8.68
N GLY A 88 0.15 -15.59 9.55
CA GLY A 88 1.59 -15.63 9.81
C GLY A 88 2.36 -14.89 8.71
N GLY A 89 2.20 -15.33 7.47
CA GLY A 89 2.62 -14.63 6.27
C GLY A 89 1.71 -14.97 5.10
N GLY A 90 1.50 -14.02 4.18
CA GLY A 90 0.61 -14.22 3.04
C GLY A 90 0.04 -12.92 2.49
N GLY A 91 -0.78 -13.06 1.45
CA GLY A 91 -1.51 -11.97 0.84
C GLY A 91 -2.60 -12.50 -0.10
N ALA A 92 -3.39 -11.58 -0.63
CA ALA A 92 -4.44 -11.89 -1.59
C ALA A 92 -4.54 -10.79 -2.64
N VAL A 93 -5.06 -11.15 -3.82
CA VAL A 93 -5.45 -10.21 -4.85
C VAL A 93 -6.96 -10.24 -4.97
N LEU A 94 -7.60 -9.09 -4.78
CA LEU A 94 -9.03 -8.89 -5.02
C LEU A 94 -9.24 -8.29 -6.39
N THR A 95 -10.19 -8.82 -7.17
CA THR A 95 -10.59 -8.21 -8.44
C THR A 95 -11.98 -8.69 -8.84
N GLY A 96 -12.77 -7.79 -9.45
CA GLY A 96 -14.02 -8.15 -10.12
C GLY A 96 -13.82 -8.71 -11.54
N ASN A 97 -12.59 -8.73 -12.05
CA ASN A 97 -12.28 -9.21 -13.40
C ASN A 97 -11.86 -10.69 -13.39
N THR A 98 -12.76 -11.55 -13.87
CA THR A 98 -12.54 -13.01 -13.93
C THR A 98 -11.34 -13.41 -14.78
N ALA A 99 -11.04 -12.69 -15.87
CA ALA A 99 -9.87 -12.99 -16.69
C ALA A 99 -8.57 -12.66 -15.94
N LEU A 100 -8.52 -11.53 -15.24
CA LEU A 100 -7.39 -11.16 -14.39
C LEU A 100 -7.21 -12.16 -13.24
N ALA A 101 -8.30 -12.57 -12.58
CA ALA A 101 -8.25 -13.57 -11.51
C ALA A 101 -7.67 -14.92 -11.98
N ARG A 102 -8.06 -15.38 -13.18
CA ARG A 102 -7.48 -16.59 -13.81
C ARG A 102 -5.98 -16.40 -14.08
N ARG A 103 -5.59 -15.26 -14.64
CA ARG A 103 -4.19 -14.94 -14.94
C ARG A 103 -3.32 -14.92 -13.69
N VAL A 104 -3.77 -14.27 -12.62
CA VAL A 104 -3.06 -14.22 -11.34
C VAL A 104 -2.91 -15.62 -10.74
N ARG A 105 -3.96 -16.44 -10.76
CA ARG A 105 -3.89 -17.84 -10.28
C ARG A 105 -2.88 -18.67 -11.07
N HIS A 106 -2.88 -18.53 -12.40
CA HIS A 106 -1.92 -19.19 -13.29
C HIS A 106 -0.48 -18.83 -12.93
N PHE A 107 -0.22 -17.52 -12.78
CA PHE A 107 1.09 -16.98 -12.42
C PHE A 107 1.55 -17.41 -11.04
N ALA A 108 0.64 -17.48 -10.05
CA ALA A 108 0.97 -17.93 -8.70
C ALA A 108 1.29 -19.44 -8.63
N SER A 109 0.87 -20.21 -9.64
CA SER A 109 1.16 -21.62 -9.80
C SER A 109 2.23 -21.89 -10.85
N THR A 110 3.24 -21.02 -10.94
CA THR A 110 4.36 -21.19 -11.89
C THR A 110 3.91 -21.38 -13.34
N ALA A 111 2.76 -20.81 -13.75
CA ALA A 111 2.21 -20.95 -15.11
C ALA A 111 2.05 -22.42 -15.58
N ARG A 112 1.74 -23.33 -14.64
CA ARG A 112 1.59 -24.75 -14.95
C ARG A 112 0.32 -25.01 -15.76
N ILE A 113 0.44 -25.76 -16.86
CA ILE A 113 -0.67 -26.20 -17.71
C ILE A 113 -0.92 -27.72 -17.60
N PRO A 114 -2.12 -28.22 -17.90
CA PRO A 114 -2.36 -29.64 -18.03
C PRO A 114 -1.55 -30.25 -19.18
N ALA A 115 -0.77 -31.30 -18.92
CA ALA A 115 0.03 -32.00 -19.92
C ALA A 115 0.13 -33.51 -19.64
N GLY A 116 -0.99 -34.13 -19.25
CA GLY A 116 -1.03 -35.55 -18.90
C GLY A 116 -0.14 -35.85 -17.70
N PHE A 117 0.89 -36.68 -17.90
CA PHE A 117 1.88 -37.05 -16.88
C PHE A 117 3.03 -36.04 -16.74
N GLU A 118 3.18 -35.12 -17.69
CA GLU A 118 4.31 -34.19 -17.73
C GLU A 118 4.05 -32.92 -16.92
N LEU A 119 5.15 -32.33 -16.41
CA LEU A 119 5.12 -31.03 -15.76
C LEU A 119 5.44 -29.93 -16.80
N ALA A 120 4.39 -29.41 -17.44
CA ALA A 120 4.53 -28.37 -18.47
C ALA A 120 4.14 -26.97 -17.98
N HIS A 121 4.81 -25.98 -18.57
CA HIS A 121 4.67 -24.55 -18.26
C HIS A 121 4.64 -23.76 -19.57
N ASP A 122 3.72 -22.80 -19.71
CA ASP A 122 3.57 -22.00 -20.95
C ASP A 122 4.25 -20.62 -20.86
N GLU A 123 4.62 -20.16 -19.66
CA GLU A 123 5.18 -18.84 -19.42
C GLU A 123 6.12 -18.79 -18.20
N ILE A 124 6.93 -17.72 -18.11
CA ILE A 124 7.74 -17.45 -16.91
C ILE A 124 6.82 -16.91 -15.79
N ALA A 125 6.84 -17.58 -14.64
CA ALA A 125 5.98 -17.28 -13.51
C ALA A 125 6.61 -17.71 -12.17
N TRP A 126 5.88 -17.55 -11.06
CA TRP A 126 6.43 -17.67 -9.71
C TRP A 126 5.63 -18.62 -8.82
N LYS A 127 6.27 -19.14 -7.76
CA LYS A 127 5.61 -19.98 -6.76
C LYS A 127 5.06 -19.11 -5.63
N ASN A 128 3.87 -18.55 -5.84
CA ASN A 128 3.22 -17.60 -4.92
C ASN A 128 1.89 -18.11 -4.34
N ARG A 129 1.62 -19.43 -4.41
CA ARG A 129 0.43 -19.99 -3.73
C ARG A 129 0.60 -19.93 -2.22
N LEU A 130 -0.44 -19.45 -1.54
CA LEU A 130 -0.57 -19.57 -0.09
C LEU A 130 -0.71 -21.05 0.29
N THR A 131 0.00 -21.48 1.35
CA THR A 131 -0.10 -22.88 1.81
C THR A 131 -1.48 -23.15 2.44
N GLY A 132 -1.90 -24.42 2.46
CA GLY A 132 -3.18 -24.82 3.04
C GLY A 132 -3.31 -24.46 4.52
N LEU A 133 -2.23 -24.56 5.31
CA LEU A 133 -2.22 -24.18 6.73
C LEU A 133 -2.45 -22.69 6.93
N ASN A 134 -1.74 -21.85 6.16
CA ASN A 134 -1.93 -20.39 6.20
C ASN A 134 -3.37 -20.02 5.77
N ALA A 135 -3.90 -20.69 4.74
CA ALA A 135 -5.27 -20.46 4.27
C ALA A 135 -6.35 -20.88 5.29
N ALA A 136 -6.14 -21.99 6.02
CA ALA A 136 -7.05 -22.43 7.08
C ALA A 136 -7.11 -21.41 8.22
N LEU A 137 -5.94 -20.92 8.68
CA LEU A 137 -5.86 -19.85 9.68
C LEU A 137 -6.56 -18.57 9.20
N GLY A 138 -6.29 -18.16 7.96
CA GLY A 138 -6.91 -16.97 7.38
C GLY A 138 -8.43 -17.07 7.30
N THR A 139 -8.96 -18.23 6.89
CA THR A 139 -10.41 -18.49 6.84
C THR A 139 -11.03 -18.36 8.24
N ALA A 140 -10.42 -18.97 9.25
CA ALA A 140 -10.91 -18.90 10.63
C ALA A 140 -10.90 -17.45 11.18
N GLN A 141 -9.86 -16.68 10.86
CA GLN A 141 -9.78 -15.28 11.28
C GLN A 141 -10.76 -14.37 10.53
N LEU A 142 -10.96 -14.59 9.22
CA LEU A 142 -11.91 -13.80 8.41
C LEU A 142 -13.34 -13.90 8.96
N ALA A 143 -13.75 -15.07 9.48
CA ALA A 143 -15.03 -15.24 10.14
C ALA A 143 -15.20 -14.33 11.38
N ARG A 144 -14.09 -13.96 12.03
CA ARG A 144 -14.04 -13.07 13.20
C ARG A 144 -13.75 -11.61 12.88
N LEU A 145 -13.59 -11.27 11.60
CA LEU A 145 -13.23 -9.91 11.18
C LEU A 145 -14.19 -8.84 11.75
N PRO A 146 -15.53 -9.01 11.76
CA PRO A 146 -16.43 -8.01 12.34
C PRO A 146 -16.12 -7.70 13.82
N ASP A 147 -15.87 -8.73 14.63
CA ASP A 147 -15.57 -8.60 16.05
C ASP A 147 -14.22 -7.91 16.29
N LEU A 148 -13.22 -8.27 15.49
CA LEU A 148 -11.88 -7.66 15.53
C LEU A 148 -11.95 -6.16 15.21
N LEU A 149 -12.72 -5.78 14.18
CA LEU A 149 -12.95 -4.39 13.82
C LEU A 149 -13.71 -3.65 14.93
N ALA A 150 -14.73 -4.26 15.54
CA ALA A 150 -15.43 -3.67 16.67
C ALA A 150 -14.50 -3.42 17.88
N ALA A 151 -13.60 -4.36 18.18
CA ALA A 151 -12.60 -4.19 19.23
C ALA A 151 -11.62 -3.05 18.92
N LYS A 152 -11.13 -2.97 17.68
CA LYS A 152 -10.25 -1.87 17.23
C LYS A 152 -10.93 -0.51 17.30
N ARG A 153 -12.21 -0.41 16.95
CA ARG A 153 -13.01 0.82 17.10
C ARG A 153 -13.12 1.28 18.55
N ARG A 154 -13.38 0.36 19.49
CA ARG A 154 -13.41 0.67 20.92
C ARG A 154 -12.06 1.18 21.42
N LEU A 155 -10.96 0.54 21.00
CA LEU A 155 -9.61 0.98 21.33
C LEU A 155 -9.32 2.39 20.79
N GLY A 156 -9.68 2.65 19.53
CA GLY A 156 -9.51 3.96 18.92
C GLY A 156 -10.31 5.06 19.61
N ALA A 157 -11.53 4.76 20.05
CA ALA A 157 -12.33 5.70 20.85
C ALA A 157 -11.69 5.97 22.22
N ALA A 158 -11.12 4.95 22.87
CA ALA A 158 -10.40 5.12 24.13
C ALA A 158 -9.16 6.02 23.98
N TYR A 159 -8.37 5.85 22.91
CA TYR A 159 -7.25 6.74 22.62
C TYR A 159 -7.69 8.17 22.31
N ALA A 160 -8.73 8.34 21.51
CA ALA A 160 -9.27 9.65 21.20
C ALA A 160 -9.73 10.38 22.48
N ALA A 161 -10.39 9.68 23.41
CA ALA A 161 -10.80 10.23 24.70
C ALA A 161 -9.60 10.55 25.60
N ALA A 162 -8.63 9.64 25.72
CA ALA A 162 -7.45 9.82 26.56
C ALA A 162 -6.58 11.01 26.12
N PHE A 163 -6.55 11.29 24.81
CA PHE A 163 -5.77 12.37 24.24
C PHE A 163 -6.57 13.65 23.95
N ALA A 164 -7.86 13.69 24.27
CA ALA A 164 -8.74 14.82 23.93
C ALA A 164 -8.25 16.18 24.47
N THR A 165 -7.57 16.18 25.62
CA THR A 165 -7.04 17.39 26.27
C THR A 165 -5.52 17.53 26.17
N CYS A 166 -4.86 16.66 25.38
CA CYS A 166 -3.40 16.67 25.26
C CYS A 166 -2.94 17.84 24.37
N TYR A 167 -2.34 18.87 24.97
CA TYR A 167 -1.85 20.05 24.23
C TYR A 167 -0.58 19.77 23.40
N ALA A 168 0.01 18.57 23.53
CA ALA A 168 1.24 18.18 22.85
C ALA A 168 1.03 17.78 21.39
N GLY A 169 -0.22 17.56 20.95
CA GLY A 169 -0.53 17.10 19.61
C GLY A 169 -1.98 16.67 19.48
N HIS A 170 -2.26 15.76 18.54
CA HIS A 170 -3.60 15.19 18.37
C HIS A 170 -3.55 13.73 17.94
N HIS A 171 -4.56 12.97 18.38
CA HIS A 171 -4.82 11.62 17.88
C HIS A 171 -5.42 11.70 16.46
N VAL A 172 -4.98 10.82 15.56
CA VAL A 172 -5.40 10.85 14.16
C VAL A 172 -6.82 10.33 14.02
N ALA A 173 -7.73 11.21 13.59
CA ALA A 173 -9.10 10.86 13.28
C ALA A 173 -9.25 10.23 11.88
N GLY A 174 -10.28 9.40 11.72
CA GLY A 174 -10.70 8.91 10.41
C GLY A 174 -11.28 10.03 9.54
N PRO A 175 -11.24 9.91 8.21
CA PRO A 175 -11.85 10.89 7.31
C PRO A 175 -13.38 10.79 7.31
N GLU A 176 -14.09 11.85 6.93
CA GLU A 176 -15.57 11.85 6.83
C GLU A 176 -16.12 10.92 5.75
N TRP A 177 -15.31 10.57 4.75
CA TRP A 177 -15.73 9.81 3.57
C TRP A 177 -15.48 8.31 3.69
N GLY A 178 -15.11 7.80 4.85
CA GLY A 178 -14.87 6.37 5.03
C GLY A 178 -14.37 6.03 6.42
N GLU A 179 -14.38 4.74 6.75
CA GLU A 179 -13.96 4.26 8.05
C GLU A 179 -12.72 3.37 7.91
N GLY A 180 -11.64 3.72 8.60
CA GLY A 180 -10.44 2.89 8.67
C GLY A 180 -10.62 1.72 9.63
N ASN A 181 -9.98 0.59 9.31
CA ASN A 181 -9.95 -0.60 10.19
C ASN A 181 -9.14 -0.42 11.49
N ARG A 182 -8.51 0.75 11.67
CA ARG A 182 -7.67 1.10 12.84
C ARG A 182 -6.59 0.05 13.11
N TRP A 183 -5.94 -0.41 12.05
CA TRP A 183 -4.83 -1.35 12.15
C TRP A 183 -3.76 -0.84 13.13
N LEU A 184 -3.42 0.45 13.00
CA LEU A 184 -2.59 1.22 13.92
C LEU A 184 -3.37 2.45 14.40
N GLU A 185 -3.03 2.90 15.61
CA GLU A 185 -3.46 4.19 16.14
C GLU A 185 -2.24 5.13 16.14
N ALA A 186 -2.45 6.38 15.72
CA ALA A 186 -1.37 7.33 15.53
C ALA A 186 -1.66 8.64 16.29
N PHE A 187 -0.61 9.24 16.82
CA PHE A 187 -0.64 10.55 17.46
C PHE A 187 0.39 11.45 16.80
N VAL A 188 -0.02 12.63 16.36
CA VAL A 188 0.83 13.61 15.67
C VAL A 188 1.16 14.73 16.64
N LEU A 189 2.46 14.91 16.92
CA LEU A 189 2.95 15.98 17.78
C LEU A 189 2.74 17.34 17.11
N ALA A 190 2.41 18.35 17.91
CA ALA A 190 2.41 19.73 17.43
C ALA A 190 3.84 20.15 17.05
N PRO A 191 4.05 21.03 16.05
CA PRO A 191 5.38 21.37 15.56
C PRO A 191 6.38 21.82 16.64
N ARG A 192 5.92 22.56 17.65
CA ARG A 192 6.74 22.99 18.81
C ARG A 192 7.29 21.84 19.66
N PHE A 193 6.71 20.64 19.55
CA PHE A 193 7.13 19.43 20.26
C PHE A 193 7.75 18.38 19.33
N ALA A 194 8.00 18.68 18.04
CA ALA A 194 8.52 17.70 17.08
C ALA A 194 9.86 17.08 17.55
N GLY A 195 10.74 17.88 18.17
CA GLY A 195 12.00 17.40 18.74
C GLY A 195 11.87 16.44 19.92
N ALA A 196 10.69 16.33 20.54
CA ALA A 196 10.45 15.44 21.67
C ALA A 196 10.17 13.98 21.24
N ARG A 197 9.95 13.71 19.94
CA ARG A 197 9.55 12.38 19.43
C ARG A 197 10.43 11.25 19.95
N ASP A 198 11.75 11.36 19.77
CA ASP A 198 12.67 10.26 20.11
C ASP A 198 12.80 10.08 21.63
N GLY A 199 12.73 11.17 22.40
CA GLY A 199 12.68 11.12 23.85
C GLY A 199 11.41 10.44 24.38
N LEU A 200 10.25 10.71 23.75
CA LEU A 200 8.99 10.03 24.08
C LEU A 200 9.05 8.54 23.75
N LEU A 201 9.59 8.16 22.59
CA LEU A 201 9.76 6.75 22.21
C LEU A 201 10.67 6.01 23.20
N ALA A 202 11.78 6.63 23.63
CA ALA A 202 12.67 6.07 24.63
C ALA A 202 11.98 5.91 25.99
N ALA A 203 11.21 6.92 26.42
CA ALA A 203 10.45 6.86 27.66
C ALA A 203 9.37 5.75 27.64
N PHE A 204 8.62 5.63 26.53
CA PHE A 204 7.65 4.55 26.36
C PHE A 204 8.30 3.17 26.41
N ALA A 205 9.41 2.99 25.70
CA ALA A 205 10.17 1.74 25.71
C ALA A 205 10.67 1.39 27.12
N ALA A 206 11.18 2.36 27.88
CA ALA A 206 11.62 2.16 29.27
C ALA A 206 10.47 1.74 30.21
N MET A 207 9.24 2.12 29.90
CA MET A 207 8.03 1.70 30.60
C MET A 207 7.42 0.40 30.05
N GLY A 208 8.05 -0.26 29.07
CA GLY A 208 7.58 -1.50 28.45
C GLY A 208 6.53 -1.31 27.36
N TRP A 209 6.31 -0.08 26.88
CA TRP A 209 5.38 0.22 25.79
C TRP A 209 6.13 0.31 24.46
N GLU A 210 5.73 -0.52 23.50
CA GLU A 210 6.28 -0.44 22.15
C GLU A 210 5.54 0.62 21.33
N CYS A 211 6.27 1.66 20.93
CA CYS A 211 5.81 2.69 20.01
C CYS A 211 6.82 2.83 18.86
N ARG A 212 6.36 3.26 17.69
CA ARG A 212 7.21 3.44 16.51
C ARG A 212 6.87 4.75 15.81
N PRO A 213 7.85 5.39 15.15
CA PRO A 213 7.54 6.49 14.24
C PRO A 213 6.69 6.00 13.06
N LEU A 214 5.98 6.93 12.43
CA LEU A 214 5.34 6.66 11.15
C LEU A 214 6.38 6.37 10.07
N TRP A 215 5.91 5.86 8.93
CA TRP A 215 6.77 5.46 7.82
C TRP A 215 7.64 6.61 7.31
N THR A 216 8.92 6.30 7.05
CA THR A 216 9.79 7.21 6.31
C THR A 216 9.27 7.33 4.87
N PRO A 217 9.00 8.56 4.37
CA PRO A 217 8.57 8.76 2.99
C PRO A 217 9.55 8.16 1.99
N LEU A 218 9.03 7.53 0.92
CA LEU A 218 9.84 6.77 -0.04
C LEU A 218 10.95 7.63 -0.65
N GLN A 219 10.71 8.91 -0.90
CA GLN A 219 11.70 9.83 -1.48
C GLN A 219 12.94 10.06 -0.60
N ARG A 220 12.87 9.75 0.71
CA ARG A 220 14.01 9.87 1.64
C ARG A 220 14.85 8.59 1.69
N LEU A 221 14.39 7.48 1.13
CA LEU A 221 15.07 6.20 1.23
C LEU A 221 16.18 6.09 0.15
N PRO A 222 17.36 5.53 0.49
CA PRO A 222 18.51 5.52 -0.43
C PRO A 222 18.26 4.87 -1.79
N MET A 223 17.46 3.80 -1.84
CA MET A 223 17.16 3.05 -3.06
C MET A 223 16.21 3.77 -4.03
N TYR A 224 15.59 4.88 -3.62
CA TYR A 224 14.68 5.66 -4.46
C TYR A 224 15.23 7.05 -4.84
N ARG A 225 16.51 7.32 -4.59
CA ARG A 225 17.13 8.64 -4.87
C ARG A 225 17.05 9.05 -6.34
N GLU A 226 17.12 8.08 -7.26
CA GLU A 226 17.06 8.31 -8.71
C GLU A 226 15.63 8.18 -9.27
N ALA A 227 14.64 7.86 -8.42
CA ALA A 227 13.26 7.74 -8.86
C ALA A 227 12.66 9.13 -9.17
N PRO A 228 11.74 9.24 -10.13
CA PRO A 228 10.99 10.48 -10.34
C PRO A 228 10.24 10.91 -9.08
N LEU A 229 10.34 12.19 -8.73
CA LEU A 229 9.75 12.76 -7.53
C LEU A 229 8.62 13.74 -7.85
N MET A 230 7.64 13.79 -6.95
CA MET A 230 6.68 14.88 -6.87
C MET A 230 6.75 15.48 -5.46
N PRO A 231 6.56 16.79 -5.27
CA PRO A 231 6.50 17.39 -3.95
C PRO A 231 5.43 16.71 -3.08
N ALA A 232 5.82 16.30 -1.87
CA ALA A 232 4.94 15.61 -0.92
C ALA A 232 5.01 16.26 0.48
N PRO A 233 4.72 17.58 0.60
CA PRO A 233 4.97 18.34 1.83
C PRO A 233 4.25 17.75 3.05
N VAL A 234 3.01 17.29 2.90
CA VAL A 234 2.26 16.67 4.00
C VAL A 234 2.94 15.40 4.53
N ALA A 235 3.58 14.60 3.67
CA ALA A 235 4.29 13.40 4.12
C ALA A 235 5.66 13.73 4.72
N GLU A 236 6.23 14.87 4.36
CA GLU A 236 7.51 15.35 4.89
C GLU A 236 7.36 16.04 6.25
N ASP A 237 6.18 16.61 6.50
CA ASP A 237 5.82 17.31 7.74
C ASP A 237 5.23 16.40 8.83
N LEU A 238 5.09 15.09 8.57
CA LEU A 238 4.61 14.05 9.51
C LEU A 238 5.76 13.34 10.22
#